data_AF-A0A8J4YHN1-F1
#
_entry.id   AF-A0A8J4YHN1-F1
#
_cell.length_a   1.000
_cell.length_b   1.000
_cell.length_c   1.000
_cell.angle_alpha   90.00
_cell.angle_beta   90.00
_cell.angle_gamma   90.00
#
_symmetry.space_group_name_H-M   'P 1'
#
loop_
_entity.id
_entity.type
_entity.pdbx_description
1 polymer ?
#
loop_
_entity_poly.entity_id
_entity_poly.type
_entity_poly.pdbx_seq_one_letter_code
_entity_poly.pdbx_strand_id
1 'polypeptide(L)'
;MFADAQESQEENENEKWGFDLYPERRGAKYKPSLTKIALLGEGREQTDKIKCEKNVWYCAQSSPLVKLMLSALKSSGCEVDLERHVSCEVCDVTVSGGYDSELNQIVVCQNTARSEGLTQGVMTHELIHMFDYCRNKLDFKNIDHLACTEIRAANLAHCSFVSAVAQGDALPWKVAKAHQECVRTKAMYSVITTRNVSKEEAGAAVDRVFPRCYNDLEPIGRRIRRNSLDMHKAYKERFIYGYD
;
A
#
# COMPACT_ATOMS: atom_id res chain seq x y z
N MET A 1 24.77 16.82 25.75
CA MET A 1 23.55 16.82 26.60
C MET A 1 22.30 17.33 25.89
N PHE A 2 22.33 18.42 25.10
CA PHE A 2 21.15 18.80 24.30
C PHE A 2 20.98 18.00 23.00
N ALA A 3 22.07 17.48 22.42
CA ALA A 3 22.02 16.64 21.21
C ALA A 3 21.46 15.23 21.48
N ASP A 4 21.90 14.56 22.55
CA ASP A 4 21.42 13.21 22.92
C ASP A 4 19.91 13.16 23.19
N ALA A 5 19.35 14.25 23.75
CA ALA A 5 17.91 14.33 24.04
C ALA A 5 17.07 14.46 22.76
N GLN A 6 17.57 15.19 21.76
CA GLN A 6 16.92 15.34 20.47
C GLN A 6 16.98 14.04 19.65
N GLU A 7 18.14 13.37 19.66
CA GLU A 7 18.35 12.10 18.96
C GLU A 7 17.47 10.98 19.56
N SER A 8 17.36 10.91 20.90
CA SER A 8 16.47 9.95 21.59
C SER A 8 14.97 10.22 21.39
N GLN A 9 14.59 11.48 21.14
CA GLN A 9 13.21 11.85 20.84
C GLN A 9 12.86 11.55 19.38
N GLU A 10 13.75 11.85 18.43
CA GLU A 10 13.58 11.47 17.02
C GLU A 10 13.57 9.95 16.84
N GLU A 11 14.37 9.19 17.59
CA GLU A 11 14.32 7.72 17.56
C GLU A 11 12.99 7.16 18.05
N ASN A 12 12.48 7.65 19.20
CA ASN A 12 11.18 7.24 19.75
C ASN A 12 10.00 7.65 18.85
N GLU A 13 10.08 8.83 18.23
CA GLU A 13 9.06 9.27 17.29
C GLU A 13 9.10 8.41 16.03
N ASN A 14 10.26 8.16 15.42
CA ASN A 14 10.39 7.34 14.21
C ASN A 14 9.91 5.88 14.41
N GLU A 15 10.18 5.29 15.57
CA GLU A 15 9.69 3.95 15.94
C GLU A 15 8.15 3.92 16.06
N LYS A 16 7.53 5.05 16.44
CA LYS A 16 6.08 5.19 16.53
C LYS A 16 5.37 5.33 15.18
N TRP A 17 6.11 5.56 14.08
CA TRP A 17 5.57 5.75 12.74
C TRP A 17 5.95 4.63 11.75
N GLY A 18 6.58 3.55 12.22
CA GLY A 18 6.98 2.43 11.37
C GLY A 18 8.13 2.75 10.39
N PHE A 19 8.85 3.87 10.58
CA PHE A 19 10.00 4.23 9.74
C PHE A 19 11.22 3.32 9.98
N ASP A 20 11.22 2.55 11.06
CA ASP A 20 12.16 1.46 11.31
C ASP A 20 12.06 0.32 10.27
N LEU A 21 10.91 0.18 9.60
CA LEU A 21 10.67 -0.83 8.56
C LEU A 21 11.40 -0.53 7.23
N TYR A 22 11.89 0.71 7.05
CA TYR A 22 12.57 1.19 5.83
C TYR A 22 13.98 1.70 6.15
N PRO A 23 14.93 0.81 6.46
CA PRO A 23 16.26 1.18 6.95
C PRO A 23 17.06 2.07 5.98
N GLU A 24 16.88 1.90 4.67
CA GLU A 24 17.57 2.72 3.65
C GLU A 24 17.20 4.21 3.72
N ARG A 25 15.98 4.53 4.18
CA ARG A 25 15.49 5.92 4.36
C ARG A 25 16.24 6.68 5.45
N ARG A 26 16.82 5.98 6.42
CA ARG A 26 17.59 6.55 7.54
C ARG A 26 19.08 6.69 7.24
N GLY A 27 19.49 6.52 5.98
CA GLY A 27 20.89 6.57 5.56
C GLY A 27 21.69 5.31 5.91
N ALA A 28 21.04 4.27 6.45
CA ALA A 28 21.68 2.98 6.69
C ALA A 28 21.91 2.29 5.35
N LYS A 29 23.17 2.20 4.92
CA LYS A 29 23.53 1.28 3.84
C LYS A 29 23.40 -0.14 4.37
N TYR A 30 22.44 -0.91 3.84
CA TYR A 30 22.30 -2.33 4.17
C TYR A 30 23.63 -3.05 3.94
N LYS A 31 24.22 -3.60 5.01
CA LYS A 31 25.47 -4.39 4.94
C LYS A 31 25.12 -5.84 5.25
N PRO A 32 25.08 -6.73 4.23
CA PRO A 32 24.75 -8.13 4.46
C PRO A 32 25.80 -8.81 5.34
N SER A 33 25.34 -9.70 6.22
CA SER A 33 26.21 -10.47 7.11
C SER A 33 26.76 -11.69 6.38
N LEU A 34 28.07 -12.00 6.53
CA LEU A 34 28.71 -13.16 5.90
C LEU A 34 27.99 -14.49 6.17
N THR A 35 27.40 -14.66 7.36
CA THR A 35 26.61 -15.85 7.70
C THR A 35 25.28 -15.92 6.96
N LYS A 36 24.62 -14.77 6.74
CA LYS A 36 23.35 -14.70 6.00
C LYS A 36 23.57 -14.78 4.48
N ILE A 37 24.71 -14.31 3.95
CA ILE A 37 25.11 -14.52 2.55
C ILE A 37 25.22 -16.01 2.24
N ALA A 38 25.88 -16.78 3.11
CA ALA A 38 26.11 -18.21 2.90
C ALA A 38 24.86 -19.09 3.10
N LEU A 39 23.94 -18.72 4.01
CA LEU A 39 22.76 -19.53 4.36
C LEU A 39 21.44 -19.09 3.68
N LEU A 40 21.27 -17.81 3.39
CA LEU A 40 20.01 -17.21 2.92
C LEU A 40 20.10 -16.56 1.53
N GLY A 41 21.29 -16.54 0.91
CA GLY A 41 21.49 -15.97 -0.41
C GLY A 41 21.53 -14.44 -0.45
N GLU A 42 21.88 -13.78 0.67
CA GLU A 42 22.18 -12.33 0.70
C GLU A 42 23.39 -12.00 -0.22
N GLY A 43 23.46 -10.78 -0.76
CA GLY A 43 24.41 -10.37 -1.81
C GLY A 43 23.80 -10.19 -3.21
N ARG A 44 22.48 -10.34 -3.34
CA ARG A 44 21.72 -10.14 -4.60
C ARG A 44 20.99 -8.81 -4.66
N GLU A 45 21.23 -7.90 -3.73
CA GLU A 45 20.43 -6.69 -3.52
C GLU A 45 20.36 -5.83 -4.78
N GLN A 46 21.48 -5.66 -5.49
CA GLN A 46 21.50 -4.93 -6.77
C GLN A 46 20.67 -5.63 -7.86
N THR A 47 20.72 -6.96 -7.92
CA THR A 47 19.95 -7.73 -8.90
C THR A 47 18.45 -7.69 -8.56
N ASP A 48 18.10 -7.78 -7.29
CA ASP A 48 16.71 -7.73 -6.82
C ASP A 48 16.13 -6.32 -6.97
N LYS A 49 16.95 -5.28 -6.76
CA LYS A 49 16.59 -3.90 -7.10
C LYS A 49 16.24 -3.73 -8.56
N ILE A 50 17.12 -4.16 -9.48
CA ILE A 50 16.87 -4.08 -10.93
C ILE A 50 15.61 -4.86 -11.32
N LYS A 51 15.36 -6.02 -10.72
CA LYS A 51 14.12 -6.79 -10.97
C LYS A 51 12.89 -6.05 -10.45
N CYS A 52 12.98 -5.46 -9.26
CA CYS A 52 11.90 -4.65 -8.68
C CYS A 52 11.58 -3.46 -9.60
N GLU A 53 12.58 -2.68 -10.02
CA GLU A 53 12.41 -1.54 -10.92
C GLU A 53 11.80 -1.97 -12.26
N LYS A 54 12.24 -3.10 -12.81
CA LYS A 54 11.65 -3.69 -14.02
C LYS A 54 10.18 -4.07 -13.82
N ASN A 55 9.82 -4.67 -12.69
CA ASN A 55 8.45 -5.03 -12.37
C ASN A 55 7.58 -3.76 -12.20
N VAL A 56 8.07 -2.75 -11.48
CA VAL A 56 7.40 -1.45 -11.32
C VAL A 56 7.11 -0.83 -12.68
N TRP A 57 8.13 -0.74 -13.54
CA TRP A 57 7.98 -0.23 -14.90
C TRP A 57 6.96 -1.03 -15.69
N TYR A 58 7.03 -2.37 -15.65
CA TYR A 58 6.07 -3.21 -16.36
C TYR A 58 4.64 -3.00 -15.85
N CYS A 59 4.42 -3.00 -14.53
CA CYS A 59 3.12 -2.75 -13.92
C CYS A 59 2.55 -1.39 -14.35
N ALA A 60 3.37 -0.33 -14.35
CA ALA A 60 2.94 0.99 -14.79
C ALA A 60 2.51 1.03 -16.26
N GLN A 61 3.09 0.19 -17.12
CA GLN A 61 2.78 0.16 -18.55
C GLN A 61 1.63 -0.78 -18.92
N SER A 62 1.51 -1.91 -18.23
CA SER A 62 0.65 -3.03 -18.63
C SER A 62 -0.55 -3.24 -17.71
N SER A 63 -0.45 -2.93 -16.42
CA SER A 63 -1.52 -3.23 -15.47
C SER A 63 -2.67 -2.22 -15.58
N PRO A 64 -3.91 -2.65 -15.88
CA PRO A 64 -5.03 -1.73 -16.00
C PRO A 64 -5.29 -0.91 -14.74
N LEU A 65 -5.10 -1.49 -13.55
CA LEU A 65 -5.32 -0.77 -12.29
C LEU A 65 -4.22 0.26 -12.02
N VAL A 66 -2.95 -0.11 -12.21
CA VAL A 66 -1.85 0.84 -11.98
C VAL A 66 -1.97 2.01 -12.96
N LYS A 67 -2.26 1.75 -14.24
CA LYS A 67 -2.51 2.81 -15.23
C LYS A 67 -3.69 3.70 -14.84
N LEU A 68 -4.78 3.11 -14.37
CA LEU A 68 -5.94 3.86 -13.88
C LEU A 68 -5.55 4.80 -12.73
N MET A 69 -4.80 4.30 -11.75
CA MET A 69 -4.33 5.11 -10.62
C MET A 69 -3.40 6.24 -11.06
N LEU A 70 -2.46 5.98 -11.96
CA LEU A 70 -1.57 7.01 -12.54
C LEU A 70 -2.36 8.08 -13.31
N SER A 71 -3.37 7.67 -14.08
CA SER A 71 -4.27 8.59 -14.81
C SER A 71 -5.07 9.47 -13.85
N ALA A 72 -5.60 8.88 -12.77
CA ALA A 72 -6.38 9.58 -11.76
C ALA A 72 -5.53 10.60 -10.99
N LEU A 73 -4.31 10.22 -10.59
CA LEU A 73 -3.34 11.09 -9.93
C LEU A 73 -2.93 12.27 -10.82
N LYS A 74 -2.61 12.01 -12.10
CA LYS A 74 -2.31 13.06 -13.08
C LYS A 74 -3.47 14.05 -13.21
N SER A 75 -4.69 13.54 -13.40
CA SER A 75 -5.89 14.36 -13.58
C SER A 75 -6.28 15.13 -12.30
N SER A 76 -5.78 14.67 -11.15
CA SER A 76 -5.94 15.33 -9.85
C SER A 76 -4.86 16.38 -9.55
N GLY A 77 -3.89 16.59 -10.46
CA GLY A 77 -2.79 17.54 -10.29
C GLY A 77 -1.57 16.97 -9.55
N CYS A 78 -1.49 15.66 -9.37
CA CYS A 78 -0.39 14.97 -8.68
C CYS A 78 0.25 13.92 -9.61
N GLU A 79 0.68 14.34 -10.80
CA GLU A 79 1.28 13.44 -11.79
C GLU A 79 2.49 12.70 -11.21
N VAL A 80 2.52 11.38 -11.41
CA VAL A 80 3.54 10.48 -10.87
C VAL A 80 4.62 10.24 -11.91
N ASP A 81 5.80 10.76 -11.62
CA ASP A 81 7.06 10.34 -12.23
C ASP A 81 7.60 9.10 -11.49
N LEU A 82 7.79 7.97 -12.19
CA LEU A 82 8.21 6.71 -11.56
C LEU A 82 9.62 6.77 -10.97
N GLU A 83 10.55 7.52 -11.57
CA GLU A 83 11.92 7.64 -11.08
C GLU A 83 11.99 8.51 -9.82
N ARG A 84 11.13 9.53 -9.73
CA ARG A 84 11.05 10.40 -8.54
C ARG A 84 10.16 9.85 -7.44
N HIS A 85 9.06 9.21 -7.77
CA HIS A 85 8.00 8.88 -6.80
C HIS A 85 7.96 7.39 -6.44
N VAL A 86 8.75 6.52 -7.07
CA VAL A 86 8.81 5.09 -6.70
C VAL A 86 10.25 4.69 -6.42
N SER A 87 10.47 3.98 -5.32
CA SER A 87 11.79 3.50 -4.92
C SER A 87 11.75 2.02 -4.57
N CYS A 88 12.69 1.25 -5.10
CA CYS A 88 12.91 -0.14 -4.74
C CYS A 88 14.00 -0.22 -3.66
N GLU A 89 13.63 -0.72 -2.48
CA GLU A 89 14.46 -0.73 -1.26
C GLU A 89 14.38 -2.08 -0.55
N VAL A 90 15.39 -2.38 0.26
CA VAL A 90 15.32 -3.48 1.22
C VAL A 90 14.52 -3.01 2.44
N CYS A 91 13.43 -3.72 2.73
CA CYS A 91 12.57 -3.46 3.89
C CYS A 91 12.61 -4.62 4.89
N ASP A 92 11.96 -4.43 6.04
CA ASP A 92 11.63 -5.54 6.92
C ASP A 92 10.80 -6.62 6.19
N VAL A 93 10.96 -7.89 6.59
CA VAL A 93 10.32 -9.05 5.95
C VAL A 93 8.81 -9.13 6.17
N THR A 94 8.27 -8.35 7.11
CA THR A 94 6.84 -8.30 7.42
C THR A 94 6.05 -7.39 6.49
N VAL A 95 6.72 -6.55 5.69
CA VAL A 95 6.09 -5.60 4.77
C VAL A 95 6.49 -5.85 3.31
N SER A 96 5.64 -5.40 2.39
CA SER A 96 5.85 -5.50 0.94
C SER A 96 6.02 -4.17 0.22
N GLY A 97 5.68 -3.07 0.89
CA GLY A 97 5.83 -1.71 0.39
C GLY A 97 5.32 -0.71 1.42
N GLY A 98 5.23 0.55 1.03
CA GLY A 98 4.62 1.62 1.83
C GLY A 98 4.58 2.94 1.07
N TYR A 99 3.82 3.90 1.60
CA TYR A 99 3.77 5.27 1.09
C TYR A 99 4.32 6.26 2.13
N ASP A 100 5.38 6.95 1.73
CA ASP A 100 6.02 8.01 2.49
C ASP A 100 5.43 9.36 2.05
N SER A 101 4.58 9.94 2.89
CA SER A 101 3.93 11.23 2.61
C SER A 101 4.86 12.44 2.72
N GLU A 102 6.00 12.32 3.41
CA GLU A 102 6.96 13.41 3.57
C GLU A 102 7.80 13.58 2.31
N LEU A 103 8.29 12.46 1.76
CA LEU A 103 9.05 12.46 0.50
C LEU A 103 8.15 12.33 -0.74
N ASN A 104 6.86 12.09 -0.52
CA ASN A 104 5.85 11.76 -1.52
C ASN A 104 6.33 10.61 -2.41
N GLN A 105 6.70 9.48 -1.79
CA GLN A 105 7.28 8.33 -2.48
C GLN A 105 6.59 7.02 -2.07
N ILE A 106 6.42 6.15 -3.05
CA ILE A 106 6.06 4.75 -2.87
C ILE A 106 7.34 3.95 -2.74
N VAL A 107 7.43 3.16 -1.68
CA VAL A 107 8.48 2.17 -1.49
C VAL A 107 7.95 0.81 -1.90
N VAL A 108 8.67 0.12 -2.78
CA VAL A 108 8.41 -1.29 -3.13
C VAL A 108 9.55 -2.12 -2.56
N CYS A 109 9.22 -3.04 -1.66
CA CYS A 109 10.23 -3.80 -0.92
C CYS A 109 10.80 -4.92 -1.78
N GLN A 110 12.00 -4.72 -2.34
CA GLN A 110 12.60 -5.63 -3.33
C GLN A 110 12.82 -7.05 -2.80
N ASN A 111 13.03 -7.19 -1.49
CA ASN A 111 13.27 -8.46 -0.82
C ASN A 111 11.99 -9.28 -0.59
N THR A 112 10.80 -8.67 -0.62
CA THR A 112 9.51 -9.33 -0.38
C THR A 112 8.58 -9.28 -1.61
N ALA A 113 8.52 -8.16 -2.33
CA ALA A 113 7.73 -7.96 -3.56
C ALA A 113 8.38 -8.58 -4.82
N ARG A 114 8.67 -9.89 -4.79
CA ARG A 114 9.52 -10.54 -5.81
C ARG A 114 8.84 -10.89 -7.13
N SER A 115 7.51 -10.82 -7.21
CA SER A 115 6.74 -11.14 -8.41
C SER A 115 6.01 -9.92 -8.96
N GLU A 116 5.73 -9.93 -10.26
CA GLU A 116 4.97 -8.88 -10.93
C GLU A 116 3.58 -8.71 -10.31
N GLY A 117 2.87 -9.81 -10.03
CA GLY A 117 1.54 -9.76 -9.41
C GLY A 117 1.55 -9.16 -8.00
N LEU A 118 2.59 -9.44 -7.20
CA LEU A 118 2.75 -8.84 -5.88
C LEU A 118 3.14 -7.36 -5.99
N THR A 119 4.03 -7.02 -6.92
CA THR A 119 4.41 -5.63 -7.24
C THR A 119 3.18 -4.83 -7.66
N GLN A 120 2.31 -5.39 -8.51
CA GLN A 120 1.06 -4.75 -8.90
C GLN A 120 0.15 -4.49 -7.70
N GLY A 121 0.03 -5.46 -6.78
CA GLY A 121 -0.76 -5.31 -5.56
C GLY A 121 -0.26 -4.17 -4.70
N VAL A 122 1.05 -4.15 -4.41
CA VAL A 122 1.74 -3.08 -3.67
C VAL A 122 1.52 -1.74 -4.37
N MET A 123 1.90 -1.61 -5.64
CA MET A 123 1.73 -0.37 -6.40
C MET A 123 0.29 0.14 -6.35
N THR A 124 -0.71 -0.73 -6.54
CA THR A 124 -2.12 -0.31 -6.49
C THR A 124 -2.51 0.18 -5.10
N HIS A 125 -2.06 -0.51 -4.04
CA HIS A 125 -2.32 -0.13 -2.66
C HIS A 125 -1.69 1.22 -2.31
N GLU A 126 -0.39 1.39 -2.57
CA GLU A 126 0.33 2.61 -2.22
C GLU A 126 -0.08 3.80 -3.08
N LEU A 127 -0.47 3.58 -4.35
CA LEU A 127 -1.05 4.65 -5.18
C LEU A 127 -2.40 5.13 -4.66
N ILE A 128 -3.17 4.29 -3.94
CA ILE A 128 -4.40 4.75 -3.27
C ILE A 128 -4.05 5.69 -2.12
N HIS A 129 -3.04 5.36 -1.31
CA HIS A 129 -2.57 6.28 -0.26
C HIS A 129 -2.09 7.61 -0.85
N MET A 130 -1.31 7.56 -1.93
CA MET A 130 -0.88 8.77 -2.64
C MET A 130 -2.06 9.57 -3.21
N PHE A 131 -3.07 8.90 -3.79
CA PHE A 131 -4.28 9.57 -4.30
C PHE A 131 -5.09 10.20 -3.17
N ASP A 132 -5.28 9.50 -2.06
CA ASP A 132 -6.00 10.00 -0.89
C ASP A 132 -5.31 11.24 -0.31
N TYR A 133 -3.98 11.20 -0.22
CA TYR A 133 -3.16 12.33 0.23
C TYR A 133 -3.22 13.52 -0.73
N CYS A 134 -3.18 13.27 -2.04
CA CYS A 134 -3.29 14.30 -3.07
C CYS A 134 -4.66 15.02 -3.06
N ARG A 135 -5.75 14.24 -2.96
CA ARG A 135 -7.11 14.75 -3.12
C ARG A 135 -7.71 15.35 -1.86
N ASN A 136 -7.25 14.92 -0.70
CA ASN A 136 -7.84 15.26 0.59
C ASN A 136 -6.84 15.97 1.50
N LYS A 137 -7.35 16.68 2.52
CA LYS A 137 -6.53 17.17 3.63
C LYS A 137 -6.25 16.01 4.60
N LEU A 138 -5.49 15.04 4.13
CA LEU A 138 -5.15 13.85 4.88
C LEU A 138 -4.04 14.18 5.89
N ASP A 139 -4.26 13.75 7.11
CA ASP A 139 -3.27 13.88 8.20
C ASP A 139 -3.00 12.47 8.70
N PHE A 140 -1.87 11.90 8.29
CA PHE A 140 -1.45 10.57 8.74
C PHE A 140 -1.26 10.53 10.25
N LYS A 141 -1.15 11.69 10.93
CA LYS A 141 -1.10 11.81 12.40
C LYS A 141 -2.44 11.66 13.09
N ASN A 142 -3.54 11.77 12.36
CA ASN A 142 -4.86 11.42 12.84
C ASN A 142 -5.14 9.92 12.56
N ILE A 143 -5.43 9.15 13.61
CA ILE A 143 -5.68 7.70 13.49
C ILE A 143 -6.92 7.40 12.63
N ASP A 144 -7.93 8.27 12.61
CA ASP A 144 -9.14 8.09 11.81
C ASP A 144 -8.86 8.33 10.32
N HIS A 145 -7.95 9.26 10.01
CA HIS A 145 -7.49 9.51 8.63
C HIS A 145 -6.66 8.33 8.12
N LEU A 146 -5.70 7.85 8.92
CA LEU A 146 -4.93 6.65 8.61
C LEU A 146 -5.84 5.44 8.41
N ALA A 147 -6.74 5.16 9.35
CA ALA A 147 -7.68 4.05 9.24
C ALA A 147 -8.56 4.17 7.98
N CYS A 148 -8.98 5.38 7.61
CA CYS A 148 -9.80 5.58 6.41
C CYS A 148 -9.07 5.22 5.12
N THR A 149 -7.81 5.67 4.96
CA THR A 149 -7.04 5.36 3.75
C THR A 149 -6.65 3.88 3.70
N GLU A 150 -6.37 3.25 4.84
CA GLU A 150 -6.15 1.80 4.94
C GLU A 150 -7.39 0.97 4.56
N ILE A 151 -8.58 1.43 4.96
CA ILE A 151 -9.85 0.82 4.54
C ILE A 151 -10.01 0.91 3.03
N ARG A 152 -9.76 2.07 2.42
CA ARG A 152 -9.86 2.26 0.97
C ARG A 152 -8.87 1.37 0.23
N ALA A 153 -7.60 1.38 0.65
CA ALA A 153 -6.55 0.59 0.04
C ALA A 153 -6.81 -0.92 0.17
N ALA A 154 -7.28 -1.40 1.34
CA ALA A 154 -7.67 -2.79 1.51
C ALA A 154 -8.92 -3.17 0.68
N ASN A 155 -9.92 -2.30 0.61
CA ASN A 155 -11.18 -2.49 -0.13
C ASN A 155 -10.98 -2.57 -1.65
N LEU A 156 -10.03 -1.80 -2.17
CA LEU A 156 -9.85 -1.63 -3.61
C LEU A 156 -8.69 -2.47 -4.19
N ALA A 157 -7.67 -2.80 -3.40
CA ALA A 157 -6.46 -3.50 -3.87
C ALA A 157 -6.28 -4.92 -3.31
N HIS A 158 -6.63 -5.18 -2.04
CA HIS A 158 -6.20 -6.42 -1.34
C HIS A 158 -7.33 -7.44 -1.12
N CYS A 159 -8.51 -6.96 -0.75
CA CYS A 159 -9.67 -7.82 -0.53
C CYS A 159 -10.40 -8.03 -1.85
N SER A 160 -10.18 -9.18 -2.47
CA SER A 160 -11.02 -9.61 -3.59
C SER A 160 -12.17 -10.45 -3.08
N PHE A 161 -13.31 -10.40 -3.76
CA PHE A 161 -14.32 -11.46 -3.60
C PHE A 161 -13.71 -12.80 -4.02
N VAL A 162 -13.41 -13.66 -3.03
CA VAL A 162 -13.22 -15.09 -3.30
C VAL A 162 -14.54 -15.58 -3.87
N SER A 163 -14.46 -16.25 -5.02
CA SER A 163 -15.62 -16.70 -5.77
C SER A 163 -16.31 -17.87 -5.06
N ALA A 164 -16.96 -17.60 -3.93
CA ALA A 164 -17.89 -18.51 -3.27
C ALA A 164 -19.17 -18.71 -4.12
N VAL A 165 -19.27 -17.98 -5.23
CA VAL A 165 -20.28 -18.16 -6.28
C VAL A 165 -19.83 -19.17 -7.35
N ALA A 166 -18.52 -19.31 -7.62
CA ALA A 166 -18.02 -20.27 -8.61
C ALA A 166 -18.13 -21.74 -8.17
N GLN A 167 -18.41 -21.99 -6.89
CA GLN A 167 -18.63 -23.32 -6.31
C GLN A 167 -20.07 -23.56 -5.84
N GLY A 168 -20.99 -22.61 -6.04
CA GLY A 168 -22.43 -22.80 -5.75
C GLY A 168 -22.88 -22.69 -4.28
N ASP A 169 -21.97 -22.41 -3.34
CA ASP A 169 -22.25 -22.60 -1.89
C ASP A 169 -22.53 -21.33 -1.07
N ALA A 170 -22.44 -20.12 -1.63
CA ALA A 170 -22.63 -18.89 -0.85
C ALA A 170 -23.72 -17.95 -1.37
N LEU A 171 -24.64 -17.65 -0.47
CA LEU A 171 -25.65 -16.60 -0.61
C LEU A 171 -24.97 -15.22 -0.71
N PRO A 172 -25.43 -14.28 -1.57
CA PRO A 172 -24.74 -13.00 -1.84
C PRO A 172 -24.37 -12.17 -0.59
N TRP A 173 -25.19 -12.25 0.46
CA TRP A 173 -24.93 -11.55 1.72
C TRP A 173 -23.75 -12.10 2.51
N LYS A 174 -23.46 -13.41 2.42
CA LYS A 174 -22.29 -14.02 3.08
C LYS A 174 -20.99 -13.52 2.42
N VAL A 175 -21.01 -13.36 1.10
CA VAL A 175 -19.89 -12.84 0.31
C VAL A 175 -19.63 -11.37 0.63
N ALA A 176 -20.69 -10.56 0.71
CA ALA A 176 -20.58 -9.16 1.10
C ALA A 176 -20.04 -8.99 2.54
N LYS A 177 -20.50 -9.81 3.48
CA LYS A 177 -20.02 -9.80 4.87
C LYS A 177 -18.55 -10.22 4.96
N ALA A 178 -18.16 -11.29 4.27
CA ALA A 178 -16.77 -11.76 4.24
C ALA A 178 -15.80 -10.71 3.67
N HIS A 179 -16.21 -9.99 2.62
CA HIS A 179 -15.40 -8.90 2.08
C HIS A 179 -15.22 -7.77 3.10
N GLN A 180 -16.29 -7.32 3.76
CA GLN A 180 -16.20 -6.29 4.80
C GLN A 180 -15.29 -6.72 5.96
N GLU A 181 -15.35 -7.98 6.37
CA GLU A 181 -14.50 -8.53 7.43
C GLU A 181 -13.02 -8.59 7.03
N CYS A 182 -12.72 -8.97 5.78
CA CYS A 182 -11.38 -8.86 5.20
C CYS A 182 -10.86 -7.43 5.29
N VAL A 183 -11.65 -6.44 4.85
CA VAL A 183 -11.23 -5.03 4.84
C VAL A 183 -10.98 -4.52 6.25
N ARG A 184 -11.90 -4.79 7.20
CA ARG A 184 -11.71 -4.40 8.62
C ARG A 184 -10.42 -4.98 9.19
N THR A 185 -10.22 -6.28 8.98
CA THR A 185 -9.06 -6.98 9.53
C THR A 185 -7.76 -6.41 8.96
N LYS A 186 -7.68 -6.23 7.64
CA LYS A 186 -6.49 -5.69 6.98
C LYS A 186 -6.19 -4.27 7.41
N ALA A 187 -7.18 -3.38 7.39
CA ALA A 187 -6.98 -2.00 7.78
C ALA A 187 -6.55 -1.87 9.26
N MET A 188 -7.15 -2.65 10.16
CA MET A 188 -6.76 -2.67 11.56
C MET A 188 -5.30 -3.10 11.74
N TYR A 189 -4.86 -4.15 11.03
CA TYR A 189 -3.46 -4.58 11.10
C TYR A 189 -2.49 -3.53 10.55
N SER A 190 -2.82 -2.88 9.43
CA SER A 190 -2.00 -1.77 8.93
C SER A 190 -1.87 -0.64 9.95
N VAL A 191 -2.98 -0.21 10.56
CA VAL A 191 -2.98 0.85 11.59
C VAL A 191 -2.10 0.47 12.79
N ILE A 192 -2.17 -0.79 13.26
CA ILE A 192 -1.33 -1.29 14.36
C ILE A 192 0.15 -1.20 13.96
N THR A 193 0.50 -1.71 12.78
CA THR A 193 1.89 -1.71 12.28
C THR A 193 2.43 -0.30 12.11
N THR A 194 1.63 0.64 11.62
CA THR A 194 2.08 2.01 11.35
C THR A 194 2.16 2.88 12.60
N ARG A 195 1.33 2.65 13.63
CA ARG A 195 1.21 3.56 14.79
C ARG A 195 1.58 2.99 16.14
N ASN A 196 1.93 1.71 16.19
CA ASN A 196 2.21 0.98 17.43
C ASN A 196 1.13 1.20 18.51
N VAL A 197 -0.13 1.09 18.10
CA VAL A 197 -1.32 1.24 18.97
C VAL A 197 -1.90 -0.12 19.35
N SER A 198 -2.72 -0.14 20.40
CA SER A 198 -3.44 -1.35 20.79
C SER A 198 -4.40 -1.83 19.69
N LYS A 199 -4.68 -3.14 19.69
CA LYS A 199 -5.65 -3.73 18.74
C LYS A 199 -7.05 -3.15 18.93
N GLU A 200 -7.43 -2.88 20.17
CA GLU A 200 -8.71 -2.30 20.56
C GLU A 200 -8.85 -0.87 20.01
N GLU A 201 -7.81 -0.06 20.15
CA GLU A 201 -7.79 1.32 19.64
C GLU A 201 -7.84 1.35 18.10
N ALA A 202 -7.02 0.53 17.43
CA ALA A 202 -7.03 0.40 15.98
C ALA A 202 -8.40 -0.08 15.45
N GLY A 203 -8.98 -1.09 16.09
CA GLY A 203 -10.31 -1.60 15.75
C GLY A 203 -11.40 -0.53 15.91
N ALA A 204 -11.37 0.22 17.02
CA ALA A 204 -12.30 1.32 17.25
C ALA A 204 -12.17 2.44 16.21
N ALA A 205 -10.95 2.79 15.80
CA ALA A 205 -10.72 3.78 14.73
C ALA A 205 -11.28 3.30 13.40
N VAL A 206 -10.97 2.05 13.00
CA VAL A 206 -11.51 1.43 11.78
C VAL A 206 -13.03 1.46 11.79
N ASP A 207 -13.68 1.01 12.87
CA ASP A 207 -15.14 0.95 12.93
C ASP A 207 -15.81 2.33 12.88
N ARG A 208 -15.20 3.38 13.47
CA ARG A 208 -15.70 4.76 13.40
C ARG A 208 -15.83 5.26 11.96
N VAL A 209 -14.82 5.00 11.13
CA VAL A 209 -14.76 5.55 9.77
C VAL A 209 -15.24 4.56 8.69
N PHE A 210 -15.43 3.28 9.04
CA PHE A 210 -15.74 2.21 8.09
C PHE A 210 -16.91 2.51 7.15
N PRO A 211 -18.10 2.97 7.60
CA PRO A 211 -19.23 3.16 6.70
C PRO A 211 -18.96 4.20 5.61
N ARG A 212 -18.16 5.22 5.91
CA ARG A 212 -17.78 6.25 4.94
C ARG A 212 -16.72 5.71 3.99
N CYS A 213 -15.60 5.23 4.52
CA CYS A 213 -14.41 4.90 3.74
C CYS A 213 -14.56 3.60 2.94
N TYR A 214 -15.37 2.64 3.41
CA TYR A 214 -15.65 1.40 2.68
C TYR A 214 -16.57 1.62 1.46
N ASN A 215 -17.44 2.64 1.51
CA ASN A 215 -18.37 2.97 0.43
C ASN A 215 -17.79 3.95 -0.58
N ASP A 216 -16.68 4.62 -0.24
CA ASP A 216 -15.89 5.36 -1.20
C ASP A 216 -15.10 4.38 -2.09
N LEU A 217 -15.35 4.44 -3.39
CA LEU A 217 -14.70 3.59 -4.38
C LEU A 217 -13.78 4.38 -5.32
N GLU A 218 -13.62 5.69 -5.13
CA GLU A 218 -12.72 6.51 -5.93
C GLU A 218 -11.25 6.08 -5.69
N PRO A 219 -10.38 6.08 -6.72
CA PRO A 219 -10.63 6.40 -8.13
C PRO A 219 -10.99 5.17 -8.98
N ILE A 220 -11.01 3.96 -8.43
CA ILE A 220 -11.23 2.73 -9.20
C ILE A 220 -12.70 2.58 -9.64
N GLY A 221 -13.63 3.12 -8.85
CA GLY A 221 -15.08 3.11 -9.09
C GLY A 221 -15.76 1.75 -8.85
N ARG A 222 -14.99 0.70 -8.54
CA ARG A 222 -15.52 -0.66 -8.31
C ARG A 222 -14.57 -1.52 -7.49
N ARG A 223 -15.14 -2.51 -6.79
CA ARG A 223 -14.39 -3.58 -6.13
C ARG A 223 -14.02 -4.66 -7.14
N ILE A 224 -12.75 -5.03 -7.21
CA ILE A 224 -12.23 -5.91 -8.25
C ILE A 224 -12.40 -7.39 -7.87
N ARG A 225 -13.08 -8.16 -8.72
CA ARG A 225 -13.19 -9.62 -8.54
C ARG A 225 -12.00 -10.33 -9.19
N ARG A 226 -11.44 -11.31 -8.48
CA ARG A 226 -10.40 -12.19 -9.05
C ARG A 226 -10.93 -12.94 -10.27
N ASN A 227 -10.04 -13.20 -11.23
CA ASN A 227 -10.34 -13.92 -12.48
C ASN A 227 -11.52 -13.32 -13.27
N SER A 228 -11.59 -11.98 -13.31
CA SER A 228 -12.62 -11.25 -14.03
C SER A 228 -12.02 -10.14 -14.90
N LEU A 229 -12.84 -9.56 -15.78
CA LEU A 229 -12.46 -8.39 -16.57
C LEU A 229 -12.62 -7.06 -15.81
N ASP A 230 -12.88 -7.09 -14.51
CA ASP A 230 -13.25 -5.89 -13.75
C ASP A 230 -12.12 -4.84 -13.75
N MET A 231 -10.85 -5.26 -13.72
CA MET A 231 -9.70 -4.33 -13.84
C MET A 231 -9.68 -3.60 -15.18
N HIS A 232 -9.90 -4.32 -16.27
CA HIS A 232 -9.93 -3.73 -17.62
C HIS A 232 -11.14 -2.81 -17.80
N LYS A 233 -12.29 -3.15 -17.20
CA LYS A 233 -13.48 -2.31 -17.21
C LYS A 233 -13.25 -1.02 -16.42
N ALA A 234 -12.70 -1.10 -15.20
CA ALA A 234 -12.35 0.07 -14.40
C ALA A 234 -11.42 1.03 -15.18
N TYR A 235 -10.38 0.49 -15.81
CA TYR A 235 -9.47 1.30 -16.64
C TYR A 235 -10.16 1.98 -17.84
N LYS A 236 -11.12 1.30 -18.49
CA LYS A 236 -11.88 1.89 -19.60
C LYS A 236 -12.85 2.97 -19.13
N GLU A 237 -13.41 2.80 -17.93
CA GLU A 237 -14.36 3.74 -17.33
C GLU A 237 -13.70 4.98 -16.74
N ARG A 238 -12.37 5.02 -16.64
CA ARG A 238 -11.62 6.16 -16.09
C ARG A 238 -12.01 7.52 -16.70
N PHE A 239 -12.31 7.53 -17.99
CA PHE A 239 -12.76 8.74 -18.69
C PHE A 239 -14.12 9.27 -18.19
N ILE A 240 -14.98 8.40 -17.68
CA ILE A 240 -16.26 8.78 -17.07
C ILE A 240 -16.01 9.57 -15.77
N TYR A 241 -14.91 9.26 -15.07
CA TYR A 241 -14.46 9.98 -13.89
C TYR A 241 -13.58 11.20 -14.23
N GLY A 242 -13.37 11.50 -15.52
CA GLY A 242 -12.53 12.61 -15.96
C GLY A 242 -11.03 12.35 -15.86
N TYR A 243 -10.61 11.09 -15.87
CA TYR A 243 -9.20 10.71 -15.88
C TYR A 243 -8.68 10.46 -17.30
N ASP A 244 -7.53 11.04 -17.64
CA ASP A 244 -6.89 10.91 -18.96
C ASP A 244 -5.92 9.71 -19.06
#